data_AF-A0A9E2RB29-F1
#
_entry.id   AF-A0A9E2RB29-F1
#
_cell.length_a   1.000
_cell.length_b   1.000
_cell.length_c   1.000
_cell.angle_alpha   90.00
_cell.angle_beta   90.00
_cell.angle_gamma   90.00
#
_symmetry.space_group_name_H-M   'P 1'
#
loop_
_entity.id
_entity.type
_entity.pdbx_description
1 polymer ?
#
loop_
_entity_poly.entity_id
_entity_poly.type
_entity_poly.pdbx_seq_one_letter_code
_entity_poly.pdbx_strand_id
1 'polypeptide(L)'
;MPWYVTALIVFLFVVVDLVVVGAVMTAAIEGVLGKLAKKFPAQPIGLNAKRRNFQSMSSGLVNLGFCIHIATDEQHLHILPTAFLRLFKAKPMSIPWDKVDLQPEQPRKRWLNVRAEGSDLTLPAWILDDQAGGM
;
A
#
# COMPACT_ATOMS: atom_id res chain seq x y z
N MET A 1 37.41 -29.41 3.12
CA MET A 1 35.98 -29.54 2.76
C MET A 1 35.86 -29.28 1.26
N PRO A 2 35.16 -30.13 0.49
CA PRO A 2 34.98 -29.91 -0.94
C PRO A 2 34.20 -28.61 -1.21
N TRP A 3 34.52 -27.89 -2.27
CA TRP A 3 33.90 -26.59 -2.59
C TRP A 3 32.38 -26.67 -2.76
N TYR A 4 31.86 -27.80 -3.26
CA TYR A 4 30.42 -28.01 -3.43
C TYR A 4 29.67 -28.10 -2.10
N VAL A 5 30.32 -28.55 -1.02
CA VAL A 5 29.71 -28.59 0.32
C VAL A 5 29.54 -27.16 0.85
N THR A 6 30.56 -26.31 0.67
CA THR A 6 30.47 -24.88 1.02
C THR A 6 29.37 -24.19 0.22
N ALA A 7 29.31 -24.42 -1.10
CA ALA A 7 28.26 -23.84 -1.96
C ALA A 7 26.85 -24.28 -1.52
N LEU A 8 26.67 -25.56 -1.15
CA LEU A 8 25.40 -26.07 -0.65
C LEU A 8 24.98 -25.39 0.65
N ILE A 9 25.91 -25.22 1.60
CA ILE A 9 25.63 -24.55 2.87
C ILE A 9 25.20 -23.10 2.61
N VAL A 10 25.97 -22.35 1.81
CA VAL A 10 25.64 -20.96 1.47
C VAL A 10 24.26 -20.86 0.80
N PHE A 11 23.97 -21.75 -0.14
CA PHE A 11 22.66 -21.81 -0.79
C PHE A 11 21.52 -22.03 0.22
N LEU A 12 21.69 -22.96 1.15
CA LEU A 12 20.68 -23.22 2.19
C LEU A 12 20.44 -21.99 3.08
N PHE A 13 21.51 -21.30 3.49
CA PHE A 13 21.38 -20.06 4.26
C PHE A 13 20.61 -18.99 3.48
N VAL A 14 20.92 -18.80 2.19
CA VAL A 14 20.20 -17.85 1.34
C VAL A 14 18.72 -18.23 1.21
N VAL A 15 18.39 -19.51 1.02
CA VAL A 15 16.99 -19.97 0.94
C VAL A 15 16.24 -19.70 2.26
N VAL A 16 16.85 -20.03 3.40
CA VAL A 16 16.25 -19.78 4.72
C VAL A 16 16.03 -18.28 4.93
N ASP A 17 17.02 -17.45 4.61
CA ASP A 17 16.92 -15.99 4.74
C ASP A 17 15.78 -15.44 3.88
N LEU A 18 15.68 -15.86 2.61
CA LEU A 18 14.58 -15.46 1.73
C LEU A 18 13.21 -15.87 2.27
N VAL A 19 13.08 -17.06 2.88
CA VAL A 19 11.83 -17.52 3.50
C VAL A 19 11.48 -16.67 4.72
N VAL A 20 12.46 -16.38 5.59
CA VAL A 20 12.26 -15.56 6.79
C VAL A 20 11.87 -14.14 6.41
N VAL A 21 12.62 -13.50 5.50
CA VAL A 21 12.32 -12.15 4.99
C VAL A 21 10.94 -12.12 4.34
N GLY A 22 10.61 -13.12 3.50
CA GLY A 22 9.30 -13.21 2.86
C GLY A 22 8.15 -13.36 3.85
N ALA A 23 8.33 -14.14 4.92
CA ALA A 23 7.35 -14.30 5.99
C ALA A 23 7.14 -12.99 6.77
N VAL A 24 8.22 -12.28 7.12
CA VAL A 24 8.16 -10.99 7.81
C VAL A 24 7.47 -9.94 6.94
N MET A 25 7.84 -9.84 5.66
CA MET A 25 7.19 -8.93 4.71
C MET A 25 5.70 -9.22 4.58
N THR A 26 5.32 -10.50 4.43
CA THR A 26 3.91 -10.91 4.34
C THR A 26 3.15 -10.52 5.61
N ALA A 27 3.70 -10.77 6.79
CA ALA A 27 3.07 -10.43 8.06
C ALA A 27 2.89 -8.90 8.22
N ALA A 28 3.90 -8.10 7.87
CA ALA A 28 3.83 -6.65 7.93
C ALA A 28 2.78 -6.08 6.96
N ILE A 29 2.77 -6.57 5.71
CA ILE A 29 1.82 -6.14 4.68
C ILE A 29 0.40 -6.56 5.03
N GLU A 30 0.19 -7.78 5.52
CA GLU A 30 -1.13 -8.26 5.95
C GLU A 30 -1.63 -7.52 7.20
N GLY A 31 -0.75 -7.18 8.13
CA GLY A 31 -1.07 -6.39 9.32
C GLY A 31 -1.58 -5.00 9.01
N VAL A 32 -1.03 -4.36 7.96
CA VAL A 32 -1.39 -3.01 7.51
C VAL A 32 -2.52 -3.04 6.48
N LEU A 33 -2.26 -3.62 5.30
CA LEU A 33 -3.19 -3.60 4.17
C LEU A 33 -4.26 -4.68 4.27
N GLY A 34 -3.96 -5.81 4.91
CA GLY A 34 -4.90 -6.94 4.96
C GLY A 34 -6.16 -6.63 5.74
N LYS A 35 -6.05 -5.90 6.86
CA LYS A 35 -7.21 -5.44 7.64
C LYS A 35 -8.05 -4.43 6.83
N LEU A 36 -7.38 -3.47 6.20
CA LEU A 36 -8.04 -2.42 5.43
C LEU A 36 -8.75 -3.01 4.20
N ALA A 37 -8.10 -3.90 3.45
CA ALA A 37 -8.66 -4.55 2.27
C ALA A 37 -9.81 -5.52 2.61
N LYS A 38 -9.83 -6.12 3.80
CA LYS A 38 -10.98 -6.92 4.27
C LYS A 38 -12.20 -6.04 4.54
N LYS A 39 -12.01 -4.85 5.11
CA LYS A 39 -13.10 -3.89 5.37
C LYS A 39 -13.59 -3.19 4.10
N PHE A 40 -12.66 -2.86 3.21
CA PHE A 40 -12.91 -2.07 2.00
C PHE A 40 -12.53 -2.88 0.76
N PRO A 41 -13.32 -3.90 0.38
CA PRO A 41 -13.03 -4.71 -0.79
C PRO A 41 -12.94 -3.84 -2.06
N ALA A 42 -12.14 -4.26 -3.02
CA ALA A 42 -11.99 -3.55 -4.29
C ALA A 42 -13.34 -3.39 -5.00
N GLN A 43 -13.62 -2.16 -5.45
CA GLN A 43 -14.76 -1.81 -6.27
C GLN A 43 -14.30 -1.49 -7.71
N PRO A 44 -15.20 -1.56 -8.70
CA PRO A 44 -14.93 -1.06 -10.04
C PRO A 44 -14.47 0.39 -9.99
N ILE A 45 -13.42 0.71 -10.75
CA ILE A 45 -12.88 2.07 -10.85
C ILE A 45 -13.74 2.84 -11.85
N GLY A 46 -14.22 4.02 -11.47
CA GLY A 46 -15.03 4.88 -12.33
C GLY A 46 -14.33 5.27 -13.66
N LEU A 47 -15.12 5.56 -14.70
CA LEU A 47 -14.60 5.91 -16.03
C LEU A 47 -13.75 7.19 -16.02
N ASN A 48 -14.08 8.14 -15.15
CA ASN A 48 -13.37 9.41 -15.00
C ASN A 48 -12.28 9.35 -13.92
N ALA A 49 -11.91 8.15 -13.47
CA ALA A 49 -10.94 8.02 -12.39
C ALA A 49 -9.57 8.50 -12.82
N LYS A 50 -8.96 9.33 -11.97
CA LYS A 50 -7.57 9.76 -12.16
C LYS A 50 -6.66 8.74 -11.51
N ARG A 51 -5.67 8.25 -12.26
CA ARG A 51 -4.77 7.19 -11.81
C ARG A 51 -3.32 7.62 -11.89
N ARG A 52 -2.57 7.36 -10.82
CA ARG A 52 -1.10 7.46 -10.82
C ARG A 52 -0.48 6.15 -10.33
N ASN A 53 0.54 5.71 -11.04
CA ASN A 53 1.26 4.47 -10.74
C ASN A 53 2.48 4.75 -9.87
N PHE A 54 2.98 3.72 -9.19
CA PHE A 54 4.20 3.77 -8.36
C PHE A 54 4.24 4.95 -7.38
N GLN A 55 3.14 5.17 -6.69
CA GLN A 55 3.05 6.10 -5.58
C GLN A 55 3.55 5.45 -4.29
N SER A 56 3.90 6.32 -3.35
CA SER A 56 4.32 5.92 -2.00
C SER A 56 3.17 6.09 -1.03
N MET A 57 3.05 5.15 -0.10
CA MET A 57 2.10 5.20 1.01
C MET A 57 2.80 4.70 2.27
N SER A 58 2.55 5.31 3.42
CA SER A 58 3.02 4.79 4.71
C SER A 58 1.89 4.59 5.70
N SER A 59 2.04 3.65 6.61
CA SER A 59 1.13 3.43 7.74
C SER A 59 1.95 2.95 8.94
N GLY A 60 1.98 3.78 9.99
CA GLY A 60 2.83 3.56 11.16
C GLY A 60 4.31 3.37 10.77
N LEU A 61 4.88 2.21 11.09
CA LEU A 61 6.27 1.86 10.80
C LEU A 61 6.49 1.30 9.38
N VAL A 62 5.44 1.03 8.62
CA VAL A 62 5.54 0.44 7.29
C VAL A 62 5.50 1.54 6.23
N ASN A 63 6.54 1.60 5.39
CA ASN A 63 6.62 2.50 4.25
C ASN A 63 6.63 1.68 2.95
N LEU A 64 5.62 1.89 2.10
CA LEU A 64 5.42 1.24 0.81
C LEU A 64 5.80 2.22 -0.32
N GLY A 65 7.06 2.65 -0.30
CA GLY A 65 7.62 3.58 -1.28
C GLY A 65 7.59 3.01 -2.70
N PHE A 66 7.01 3.74 -3.65
CA PHE A 66 6.87 3.34 -5.06
C PHE A 66 6.22 1.97 -5.29
N CYS A 67 5.46 1.44 -4.32
CA CYS A 67 4.92 0.08 -4.38
C CYS A 67 3.40 0.03 -4.55
N ILE A 68 2.74 1.18 -4.63
CA ILE A 68 1.27 1.30 -4.70
C ILE A 68 0.88 2.07 -5.95
N HIS A 69 -0.20 1.68 -6.61
CA HIS A 69 -0.86 2.52 -7.60
C HIS A 69 -2.12 3.07 -6.95
N ILE A 70 -2.43 4.34 -7.20
CA ILE A 70 -3.58 5.01 -6.62
C ILE A 70 -4.48 5.46 -7.76
N ALA A 71 -5.77 5.19 -7.63
CA ALA A 71 -6.79 5.80 -8.48
C ALA A 71 -7.83 6.47 -7.58
N THR A 72 -8.37 7.60 -8.04
CA THR A 72 -9.39 8.37 -7.34
C THR A 72 -10.56 8.58 -8.29
N ASP A 73 -11.77 8.30 -7.83
CA ASP A 73 -13.00 8.65 -8.53
C ASP A 73 -13.95 9.41 -7.61
N GLU A 74 -15.18 9.67 -8.08
CA GLU A 74 -16.20 10.44 -7.36
C GLU A 74 -16.60 9.78 -6.03
N GLN A 75 -16.47 8.46 -5.90
CA GLN A 75 -17.00 7.71 -4.75
C GLN A 75 -15.89 7.14 -3.86
N HIS A 76 -14.75 6.76 -4.44
CA HIS A 76 -13.72 5.99 -3.77
C HIS A 76 -12.29 6.48 -4.03
N LEU A 77 -11.47 6.27 -3.01
CA LEU A 77 -10.02 6.17 -3.11
C LEU A 77 -9.64 4.70 -3.34
N HIS A 78 -9.13 4.38 -4.52
CA HIS A 78 -8.65 3.04 -4.84
C HIS A 78 -7.15 2.90 -4.59
N ILE A 79 -6.79 1.89 -3.80
CA ILE A 79 -5.41 1.50 -3.54
C ILE A 79 -5.17 0.18 -4.25
N LEU A 80 -4.23 0.18 -5.18
CA LEU A 80 -3.92 -0.94 -6.06
C LEU A 80 -2.46 -1.37 -5.83
N PRO A 81 -2.21 -2.41 -5.03
CA PRO A 81 -0.86 -2.90 -4.81
C PRO A 81 -0.20 -3.33 -6.12
N THR A 82 1.09 -3.02 -6.28
CA THR A 82 1.91 -3.53 -7.39
C THR A 82 1.94 -5.06 -7.40
N ALA A 83 2.34 -5.64 -8.54
CA ALA A 83 2.54 -7.09 -8.64
C ALA A 83 3.45 -7.64 -7.54
N PHE A 84 4.51 -6.90 -7.20
CA PHE A 84 5.43 -7.25 -6.13
C PHE A 84 4.73 -7.36 -4.77
N LEU A 85 3.94 -6.35 -4.36
CA LEU A 85 3.19 -6.43 -3.10
C LEU A 85 2.12 -7.53 -3.10
N ARG A 86 1.54 -7.85 -4.26
CA ARG A 86 0.58 -8.96 -4.37
C ARG A 86 1.21 -10.32 -4.08
N LEU A 87 2.51 -10.50 -4.34
CA LEU A 87 3.23 -11.72 -3.92
C LEU A 87 3.20 -11.91 -2.41
N PHE A 88 3.17 -10.80 -1.66
CA PHE A 88 3.06 -10.77 -0.19
C PHE A 88 1.61 -10.60 0.29
N LYS A 89 0.64 -11.14 -0.47
CA LYS A 89 -0.80 -11.15 -0.14
C LYS A 89 -1.49 -9.79 -0.05
N ALA A 90 -0.86 -8.69 -0.48
CA ALA A 90 -1.57 -7.41 -0.58
C ALA A 90 -2.74 -7.54 -1.58
N LYS A 91 -3.91 -7.02 -1.21
CA LYS A 91 -5.11 -7.03 -2.06
C LYS A 91 -5.48 -5.61 -2.48
N PRO A 92 -6.04 -5.42 -3.68
CA PRO A 92 -6.63 -4.14 -4.05
C PRO A 92 -7.79 -3.80 -3.12
N MET A 93 -8.02 -2.52 -2.89
CA MET A 93 -9.07 -2.02 -2.01
C MET A 93 -9.61 -0.67 -2.49
N SER A 94 -10.81 -0.32 -2.05
CA SER A 94 -11.51 0.90 -2.46
C SER A 94 -12.20 1.50 -1.24
N ILE A 95 -11.67 2.62 -0.76
CA ILE A 95 -12.11 3.28 0.46
C ILE A 95 -13.10 4.38 0.05
N PRO A 96 -14.37 4.32 0.49
CA PRO A 96 -15.33 5.39 0.23
C PRO A 96 -14.86 6.71 0.83
N TRP A 97 -15.05 7.83 0.13
CA TRP A 97 -14.61 9.14 0.62
C TRP A 97 -15.28 9.56 1.93
N ASP A 98 -16.51 9.12 2.20
CA ASP A 98 -17.21 9.37 3.48
C ASP A 98 -16.57 8.64 4.68
N LYS A 99 -15.66 7.69 4.42
CA LYS A 99 -14.89 6.96 5.44
C LYS A 99 -13.45 7.45 5.58
N VAL A 100 -13.07 8.49 4.81
CA VAL A 100 -11.75 9.11 4.84
C VAL A 100 -11.83 10.35 5.73
N ASP A 101 -11.26 10.27 6.92
CA ASP A 101 -11.10 11.43 7.80
C ASP A 101 -9.78 12.13 7.48
N LEU A 102 -9.88 13.36 6.98
CA LEU A 102 -8.73 14.19 6.61
C LEU A 102 -8.17 14.82 7.89
N GLN A 103 -6.98 14.39 8.30
CA GLN A 103 -6.31 15.00 9.44
C GLN A 103 -5.82 16.41 9.08
N PRO A 104 -5.85 17.37 10.03
CA PRO A 104 -5.49 18.76 9.77
C PRO A 104 -4.12 18.90 9.12
N GLU A 105 -4.04 19.81 8.14
CA GLU A 105 -2.93 19.92 7.20
C GLU A 105 -1.57 20.00 7.91
N GLN A 106 -0.61 19.19 7.44
CA GLN A 106 0.79 19.44 7.73
C GLN A 106 1.27 20.61 6.85
N PRO A 107 2.12 21.51 7.36
CA PRO A 107 2.58 22.71 6.64
C PRO A 107 3.36 22.40 5.34
N ARG A 108 3.68 21.13 5.07
CA ARG A 108 4.29 20.66 3.82
C ARG A 108 3.23 20.00 2.93
N LYS A 109 2.80 20.73 1.89
CA LYS A 109 1.79 20.34 0.86
C LYS A 109 2.04 19.04 0.07
N ARG A 110 3.01 18.18 0.43
CA ARG A 110 3.36 17.01 -0.39
C ARG A 110 2.67 15.72 0.05
N TRP A 111 2.25 15.65 1.32
CA TRP A 111 1.68 14.44 1.92
C TRP A 111 0.38 14.77 2.64
N LEU A 112 -0.54 13.81 2.61
CA LEU A 112 -1.85 13.84 3.23
C LEU A 112 -1.93 12.71 4.25
N ASN A 113 -2.29 13.03 5.49
CA ASN A 113 -2.63 12.01 6.47
C ASN A 113 -4.13 11.78 6.46
N VAL A 114 -4.50 10.54 6.17
CA VAL A 114 -5.88 10.05 6.15
C VAL A 114 -6.03 9.03 7.25
N ARG A 115 -7.10 9.16 8.04
CA ARG A 115 -7.54 8.09 8.93
C ARG A 115 -8.71 7.38 8.28
N ALA A 116 -8.56 6.07 8.06
CA ALA A 116 -9.63 5.21 7.59
C ALA A 116 -9.83 4.08 8.59
N GLU A 117 -10.98 4.06 9.28
CA GLU A 117 -11.37 2.97 10.18
C GLU A 117 -10.32 2.64 11.27
N GLY A 118 -9.70 3.68 11.83
CA GLY A 118 -8.68 3.59 12.86
C GLY A 118 -7.28 3.23 12.35
N SER A 119 -7.09 3.14 11.03
CA SER A 119 -5.77 3.03 10.41
C SER A 119 -5.32 4.38 9.90
N ASP A 120 -4.16 4.84 10.35
CA ASP A 120 -3.53 6.06 9.86
C ASP A 120 -2.69 5.73 8.62
N LEU A 121 -3.00 6.42 7.52
CA LEU A 121 -2.34 6.31 6.23
C LEU A 121 -1.78 7.66 5.83
N THR A 122 -0.54 7.68 5.36
CA THR A 122 0.04 8.86 4.71
C THR A 122 0.08 8.59 3.20
N LEU A 123 -0.54 9.47 2.44
CA LEU A 123 -0.70 9.40 0.99
C LEU A 123 -0.16 10.67 0.32
N PRO A 124 0.03 10.69 -1.01
CA PRO A 124 0.38 11.90 -1.73
C PRO A 124 -0.74 12.96 -1.69
N ALA A 125 -0.38 14.24 -1.55
CA ALA A 125 -1.37 15.32 -1.44
C ALA A 125 -2.22 15.57 -2.70
N TRP A 126 -1.75 15.18 -3.90
CA TRP A 126 -2.47 15.38 -5.16
C TRP A 126 -3.85 14.72 -5.18
N ILE A 127 -4.08 13.77 -4.28
CA ILE A 127 -5.35 13.08 -4.08
C ILE A 127 -6.48 14.06 -3.73
N LEU A 128 -6.19 15.16 -3.02
CA LEU A 128 -7.18 16.18 -2.67
C LEU A 128 -7.50 17.13 -3.82
N ASP A 129 -6.50 17.48 -4.63
CA ASP A 129 -6.69 18.35 -5.80
C ASP A 129 -7.74 17.77 -6.76
N ASP A 130 -7.84 16.44 -6.78
CA ASP A 130 -8.79 15.71 -7.61
C ASP A 130 -10.21 15.69 -7.05
N GLN A 131 -10.39 15.84 -5.73
CA GLN A 131 -11.71 15.99 -5.10
C GLN A 131 -12.24 17.42 -5.26
N ALA A 132 -11.37 18.43 -5.13
CA ALA A 132 -11.77 19.83 -5.16
C ALA A 132 -12.18 20.32 -6.57
N GLY A 133 -11.72 19.67 -7.63
CA GLY A 133 -12.06 20.02 -9.02
C GLY A 133 -13.41 19.50 -9.53
N GLY A 134 -14.20 18.83 -8.68
CA GLY A 134 -15.53 18.29 -9.01
C GLY A 134 -16.70 18.93 -8.26
N MET A 135 -16.44 19.96 -7.44
CA MET A 135 -17.45 20.84 -6.83
C MET A 135 -17.53 22.16 -7.60
#